data_AF-A0A953J976-F1
#
_entry.id   AF-A0A953J976-F1
#
_cell.length_a   1.000
_cell.length_b   1.000
_cell.length_c   1.000
_cell.angle_alpha   90.00
_cell.angle_beta   90.00
_cell.angle_gamma   90.00
#
_symmetry.space_group_name_H-M   'P 1'
#
loop_
_entity.id
_entity.type
_entity.pdbx_description
1 polymer ?
#
loop_
_entity_poly.entity_id
_entity_poly.type
_entity_poly.pdbx_seq_one_letter_code
_entity_poly.pdbx_strand_id
1 'polypeptide(L)'
;LEQLNGKEKSFKNCALRIPAAHTDAWLNALNQARLVIAAKNNFTERELNDPFRFPIGSRRDLSLFQINFYGFLQEFILREGEG
;
A
#
# COMPACT_ATOMS: atom_id res chain seq x y z
N LEU A 1 21.00 -17.12 -9.82
CA LEU A 1 20.49 -15.77 -9.45
C LEU A 1 20.41 -14.93 -10.73
N GLU A 2 19.48 -15.26 -11.63
CA GLU A 2 19.33 -14.58 -12.95
C GLU A 2 18.15 -13.60 -13.00
N GLN A 3 17.61 -13.19 -11.84
CA GLN A 3 16.40 -12.36 -11.79
C GLN A 3 16.67 -10.85 -11.82
N LEU A 4 17.94 -10.42 -11.92
CA LEU A 4 18.32 -8.99 -11.87
C LEU A 4 18.99 -8.49 -13.16
N ASN A 5 18.85 -9.21 -14.28
CA ASN A 5 19.22 -8.65 -15.59
C ASN A 5 18.08 -7.74 -16.10
N GLY A 6 17.84 -6.66 -15.35
CA GLY A 6 16.81 -5.68 -15.65
C GLY A 6 17.22 -4.86 -16.86
N LYS A 7 16.69 -5.18 -18.04
CA LYS A 7 16.40 -4.13 -19.01
C LYS A 7 15.50 -3.12 -18.28
N GLU A 8 15.99 -1.92 -18.00
CA GLU A 8 15.20 -0.84 -17.42
C GLU A 8 13.97 -0.60 -18.29
N LYS A 9 12.85 -1.23 -17.96
CA LYS A 9 11.55 -0.84 -18.49
C LYS A 9 11.28 0.54 -17.92
N SER A 10 11.31 1.54 -18.78
CA SER A 10 10.91 2.89 -18.43
C SER A 10 9.53 2.81 -17.77
N PHE A 11 9.44 3.19 -16.49
CA PHE A 11 8.16 3.24 -15.77
C PHE A 11 7.24 4.37 -16.27
N LYS A 12 7.62 5.07 -17.34
CA LYS A 12 6.74 6.02 -18.03
C LYS A 12 5.47 5.30 -18.45
N ASN A 13 4.34 5.72 -17.90
CA ASN A 13 2.98 5.22 -18.20
C ASN A 13 2.64 3.81 -17.69
N CYS A 14 3.24 3.34 -16.59
CA CYS A 14 2.77 2.10 -15.95
C CYS A 14 1.47 2.37 -15.19
N ALA A 15 0.32 1.97 -15.76
CA ALA A 15 -0.96 1.99 -15.07
C ALA A 15 -1.14 0.69 -14.27
N LEU A 16 -1.43 0.80 -12.97
CA LEU A 16 -1.86 -0.32 -12.15
C LEU A 16 -3.31 -0.64 -12.49
N ARG A 17 -3.58 -1.86 -12.98
CA ARG A 17 -4.95 -2.38 -13.13
C ARG A 17 -5.24 -3.35 -12.00
N ILE A 18 -6.26 -3.06 -11.21
CA ILE A 18 -6.75 -3.96 -10.17
C ILE A 18 -7.97 -4.68 -10.76
N PRO A 19 -7.94 -6.03 -10.92
CA PRO A 19 -9.10 -6.76 -11.40
C PRO A 19 -10.26 -6.64 -10.42
N ALA A 20 -11.47 -6.38 -10.92
CA ALA A 20 -12.70 -6.42 -10.10
C ALA A 20 -13.06 -7.85 -9.65
N ALA A 21 -12.45 -8.88 -10.25
CA ALA A 21 -12.57 -10.23 -9.75
C ALA A 21 -11.93 -10.36 -8.36
N HIS A 22 -12.67 -10.95 -7.41
CA HIS A 22 -12.23 -11.17 -6.04
C HIS A 22 -11.94 -9.88 -5.24
N THR A 23 -12.71 -8.82 -5.46
CA THR A 23 -12.66 -7.56 -4.69
C THR A 23 -12.50 -7.78 -3.19
N ASP A 24 -13.32 -8.65 -2.59
CA ASP A 24 -13.25 -8.95 -1.14
C ASP A 24 -11.89 -9.51 -0.71
N ALA A 25 -11.29 -10.36 -1.56
CA ALA A 25 -9.97 -10.92 -1.29
C ALA A 25 -8.88 -9.84 -1.37
N TRP A 26 -8.98 -8.91 -2.32
CA TRP A 26 -8.08 -7.76 -2.41
C TRP A 26 -8.20 -6.85 -1.18
N LEU A 27 -9.43 -6.50 -0.78
CA LEU A 27 -9.68 -5.66 0.39
C LEU A 27 -9.14 -6.31 1.67
N ASN A 28 -9.36 -7.61 1.85
CA ASN A 28 -8.84 -8.34 2.99
C ASN A 28 -7.31 -8.41 2.96
N ALA A 29 -6.70 -8.74 1.81
CA ALA A 29 -5.24 -8.83 1.70
C ALA A 29 -4.55 -7.49 1.98
N LEU A 30 -5.09 -6.38 1.47
CA LEU A 30 -4.58 -5.04 1.75
C LEU A 30 -4.72 -4.67 3.23
N ASN A 31 -5.85 -5.01 3.87
CA ASN A 31 -6.03 -4.80 5.29
C ASN A 31 -5.00 -5.59 6.12
N GLN A 32 -4.81 -6.88 5.80
CA GLN A 32 -3.83 -7.72 6.47
C GLN A 32 -2.40 -7.19 6.30
N ALA A 33 -2.04 -6.72 5.11
CA ALA A 33 -0.75 -6.09 4.88
C ALA A 33 -0.53 -4.87 5.78
N ARG A 34 -1.56 -4.00 5.93
CA ARG A 34 -1.51 -2.83 6.82
C ARG A 34 -1.29 -3.25 8.28
N LEU A 35 -2.09 -4.21 8.78
CA LEU A 35 -1.98 -4.71 10.15
C LEU A 35 -0.60 -5.30 10.46
N VAL A 36 -0.05 -6.10 9.53
CA VAL A 36 1.27 -6.71 9.70
C VAL A 36 2.38 -5.65 9.72
N ILE A 37 2.34 -4.66 8.83
CA ILE A 37 3.34 -3.59 8.79
C ILE A 37 3.25 -2.72 10.05
N ALA A 38 2.02 -2.40 10.49
CA ALA A 38 1.75 -1.66 11.71
C ALA A 38 2.37 -2.35 12.93
N ALA A 39 2.09 -3.65 13.09
CA ALA A 39 2.59 -4.46 14.19
C ALA A 39 4.12 -4.61 14.16
N LYS A 40 4.70 -4.95 12.99
CA LYS A 40 6.16 -5.13 12.84
C LYS A 40 6.97 -3.89 13.18
N ASN A 41 6.40 -2.72 12.95
CA ASN A 41 7.06 -1.45 13.24
C ASN A 41 6.58 -0.84 14.57
N ASN A 42 5.72 -1.50 15.36
CA ASN A 42 5.18 -0.93 16.60
C ASN A 42 4.59 0.47 16.39
N PHE A 43 3.75 0.64 15.36
CA PHE A 43 3.01 1.88 15.19
C PHE A 43 1.86 1.96 16.20
N THR A 44 1.72 3.12 16.83
CA THR A 44 0.58 3.42 17.70
C THR A 44 -0.60 3.93 16.88
N GLU A 45 -1.83 3.82 17.41
CA GLU A 45 -3.02 4.39 16.75
C GLU A 45 -2.87 5.89 16.47
N ARG A 46 -2.26 6.64 17.41
CA ARG A 46 -2.00 8.07 17.23
C ARG A 46 -1.13 8.34 16.00
N GLU A 47 -0.09 7.54 15.82
CA GLU A 47 0.82 7.66 14.68
C GLU A 47 0.17 7.28 13.34
N LEU A 48 -0.79 6.36 13.36
CA LEU A 48 -1.54 5.94 12.16
C LEU A 48 -2.62 6.93 11.77
N ASN A 49 -3.12 7.73 12.73
CA ASN A 49 -4.16 8.73 12.53
C ASN A 49 -3.63 10.16 12.43
N ASP A 50 -2.32 10.36 12.35
CA ASP A 50 -1.72 11.71 12.23
C ASP A 50 -1.62 12.13 10.75
N PRO A 51 -2.47 13.07 10.29
CA PRO A 51 -2.47 13.51 8.89
C PRO A 51 -1.30 14.42 8.55
N PHE A 52 -0.57 14.94 9.55
CA PHE A 52 0.55 15.87 9.35
C PHE A 52 1.90 15.18 9.37
N ARG A 53 1.93 13.87 9.61
CA ARG A 53 3.17 13.12 9.68
C ARG A 53 3.72 12.85 8.27
N PHE A 54 4.72 13.62 7.90
CA PHE A 54 5.48 13.35 6.68
C PHE A 54 6.54 12.27 6.94
N PRO A 55 6.58 11.19 6.14
CA PRO A 55 7.61 10.16 6.26
C PRO A 55 8.98 10.72 5.83
N ILE A 56 9.88 11.03 6.78
CA ILE A 56 11.22 11.58 6.51
C ILE A 56 12.22 10.44 6.32
N GLY A 57 12.15 9.79 5.16
CA GLY A 57 13.25 9.01 4.57
C GLY A 57 13.72 7.74 5.31
N SER A 58 13.22 7.44 6.51
CA SER A 58 13.60 6.22 7.23
C SER A 58 12.86 4.98 6.70
N ARG A 59 13.36 3.77 7.02
CA ARG A 59 12.65 2.52 6.73
C ARG A 59 11.29 2.43 7.41
N ARG A 60 11.17 3.01 8.61
CA ARG A 60 9.90 3.08 9.35
C ARG A 60 8.95 4.04 8.66
N ASP A 61 9.45 5.17 8.19
CA ASP A 61 8.67 6.14 7.43
C ASP A 61 8.15 5.57 6.09
N LEU A 62 8.97 4.79 5.38
CA LEU A 62 8.51 4.03 4.22
C LEU A 62 7.41 3.04 4.59
N SER A 63 7.50 2.40 5.75
CA SER A 63 6.46 1.49 6.25
C SER A 63 5.15 2.23 6.52
N LEU A 64 5.21 3.45 7.07
CA LEU A 64 4.03 4.31 7.26
C LEU A 64 3.41 4.71 5.92
N PHE A 65 4.24 5.09 4.94
CA PHE A 65 3.79 5.35 3.57
C PHE A 65 3.07 4.14 2.97
N GLN A 66 3.61 2.93 3.12
CA GLN A 66 2.98 1.70 2.63
C GLN A 66 1.60 1.46 3.28
N ILE A 67 1.47 1.65 4.60
CA ILE A 67 0.19 1.51 5.30
C ILE A 67 -0.86 2.47 4.72
N ASN A 68 -0.49 3.73 4.52
CA ASN A 68 -1.37 4.75 3.98
C ASN A 68 -1.73 4.48 2.52
N PHE A 69 -0.74 4.08 1.71
CA PHE A 69 -0.93 3.73 0.31
C PHE A 69 -1.88 2.52 0.14
N TYR A 70 -1.74 1.48 0.96
CA TYR A 70 -2.67 0.35 0.94
C TYR A 70 -4.07 0.74 1.40
N GLY A 71 -4.20 1.65 2.37
CA GLY A 71 -5.49 2.22 2.75
C GLY A 71 -6.16 2.97 1.60
N PHE A 72 -5.39 3.80 0.89
CA PHE A 72 -5.84 4.47 -0.33
C PHE A 72 -6.32 3.48 -1.41
N LEU A 73 -5.59 2.39 -1.64
CA LEU A 73 -6.02 1.35 -2.59
C LEU A 73 -7.31 0.66 -2.16
N GLN A 74 -7.51 0.40 -0.85
CA GLN A 74 -8.76 -0.17 -0.36
C GLN A 74 -9.94 0.78 -0.63
N GLU A 75 -9.76 2.06 -0.35
CA GLU A 75 -10.78 3.08 -0.63
C GLU A 75 -11.07 3.21 -2.13
N PHE A 76 -10.03 3.18 -2.96
CA PHE A 76 -10.18 3.20 -4.41
C PHE A 76 -11.00 2.01 -4.92
N ILE A 77 -10.69 0.80 -4.45
CA ILE A 77 -11.40 -0.43 -4.83
C ILE A 77 -12.88 -0.38 -4.37
N LEU A 78 -13.15 0.13 -3.17
CA LEU A 78 -14.52 0.28 -2.66
C LEU A 78 -15.34 1.24 -3.52
N ARG A 79 -14.78 2.41 -3.85
CA ARG A 79 -15.44 3.44 -4.67
C ARG A 79 -15.79 2.95 -6.08
N GLU A 80 -14.92 2.14 -6.69
CA GLU A 80 -15.19 1.54 -8.01
C GLU A 80 -16.23 0.41 -7.96
N GLY A 81 -16.39 -0.28 -6.82
CA GLY A 81 -17.39 -1.33 -6.65
C GLY A 81 -18.80 -0.83 -6.32
N GLU A 82 -18.94 0.41 -5.86
CA GLU A 82 -20.21 1.09 -5.58
C GLU A 82 -20.81 1.80 -6.82
N GLY A 83 -20.09 1.82 -7.95
CA GLY A 83 -20.46 2.47 -9.21
C GLY A 83 -21.13 1.58 -10.25
#